data_AF-A0AB37LZA1-F1
#
_entry.id   AF-A0AB37LZA1-F1
#
_cell.length_a   1.000
_cell.length_b   1.000
_cell.length_c   1.000
_cell.angle_alpha   90.00
_cell.angle_beta   90.00
_cell.angle_gamma   90.00
#
_symmetry.space_group_name_H-M   'P 1'
#
loop_
_entity.id
_entity.type
_entity.pdbx_description
1 polymer ?
#
loop_
_entity_poly.entity_id
_entity_poly.type
_entity_poly.pdbx_seq_one_letter_code
_entity_poly.pdbx_strand_id
1 'polypeptide(L)'
;MDFDYRLLAKYLTGMLSPEEMKQVEEWRELSIDNEEVFSELMKLRVSWKFTQYNTPKHIEEALNGLNAKINSRRRFQILRSVMRYAAVILLFVSFSYVGWGYLKPDNCVTIRVEQGEDVKKIVLADGSAVWLKEGSSLRIPEVFAENNRKLSLQGEAFFDVAKNASPCKEKHSLTLQRMLSTHYMFRPIM
;
A
#
# COMPACT_ATOMS: atom_id res chain seq x y z
N MET A 1 -3.61 6.18 85.19
CA MET A 1 -4.50 6.82 84.21
C MET A 1 -4.88 5.72 83.23
N ASP A 2 -6.17 5.45 83.07
CA ASP A 2 -6.65 4.51 82.05
C ASP A 2 -6.59 5.22 80.69
N PHE A 3 -6.06 4.57 79.67
CA PHE A 3 -5.94 5.15 78.33
C PHE A 3 -7.23 4.90 77.54
N ASP A 4 -7.80 5.94 76.91
CA ASP A 4 -9.00 5.78 76.11
C ASP A 4 -8.67 5.18 74.72
N TYR A 5 -8.83 3.86 74.61
CA TYR A 5 -8.65 3.11 73.37
C TYR A 5 -9.54 3.59 72.20
N ARG A 6 -10.60 4.39 72.46
CA ARG A 6 -11.41 5.01 71.38
C ARG A 6 -10.57 5.96 70.52
N LEU A 7 -9.50 6.54 71.06
CA LEU A 7 -8.57 7.38 70.30
C LEU A 7 -7.86 6.57 69.20
N LEU A 8 -7.49 5.32 69.47
CA LEU A 8 -6.88 4.43 68.46
C LEU A 8 -7.87 4.06 67.34
N ALA A 9 -9.15 3.89 67.68
CA ALA A 9 -10.21 3.66 66.68
C ALA A 9 -10.44 4.90 65.79
N LYS A 10 -10.50 6.10 66.40
CA LYS A 10 -10.55 7.38 65.66
C LYS A 10 -9.32 7.60 64.79
N TYR A 11 -8.16 7.12 65.25
CA TYR A 11 -6.95 7.12 64.44
C TYR A 11 -7.16 6.27 63.18
N LEU A 12 -7.61 5.03 63.27
CA LEU A 12 -7.85 4.21 62.06
C LEU A 12 -8.81 4.87 61.05
N THR A 13 -9.85 5.57 61.52
CA THR A 13 -10.82 6.25 60.64
C THR A 13 -10.38 7.63 60.14
N GLY A 14 -9.29 8.19 60.65
CA GLY A 14 -8.75 9.49 60.24
C GLY A 14 -9.49 10.70 60.83
N MET A 15 -10.26 10.51 61.91
CA MET A 15 -11.07 11.56 62.56
C MET A 15 -10.41 12.14 63.84
N LEU A 16 -9.11 11.91 64.02
CA LEU A 16 -8.38 12.33 65.22
C LEU A 16 -8.06 13.82 65.19
N SER A 17 -8.38 14.56 66.26
CA SER A 17 -8.00 15.97 66.38
C SER A 17 -6.51 16.15 66.73
N PRO A 18 -5.91 17.34 66.54
CA PRO A 18 -4.53 17.60 66.94
C PRO A 18 -4.28 17.45 68.44
N GLU A 19 -5.27 17.77 69.27
CA GLU A 19 -5.20 17.64 70.73
C GLU A 19 -5.28 16.16 71.16
N GLU A 20 -6.14 15.38 70.52
CA GLU A 20 -6.28 13.93 70.72
C GLU A 20 -5.04 13.17 70.24
N MET A 21 -4.37 13.65 69.18
CA MET A 21 -3.11 13.08 68.69
C MET A 21 -2.01 13.17 69.74
N LYS A 22 -1.93 14.29 70.45
CA LYS A 22 -0.94 14.49 71.51
C LYS A 22 -1.13 13.51 72.67
N GLN A 23 -2.39 13.20 73.02
CA GLN A 23 -2.70 12.19 74.05
C GLN A 23 -2.26 10.78 73.63
N VAL A 24 -2.38 10.45 72.34
CA VAL A 24 -1.90 9.18 71.78
C VAL A 24 -0.38 9.12 71.78
N GLU A 25 0.31 10.22 71.47
CA GLU A 25 1.78 10.31 71.55
C GLU A 25 2.30 10.16 72.98
N GLU A 26 1.70 10.87 73.95
CA GLU A 26 2.05 10.74 75.36
C GLU A 26 1.84 9.30 75.87
N TRP A 27 0.79 8.61 75.41
CA TRP A 27 0.55 7.19 75.73
C TRP A 27 1.58 6.24 75.09
N ARG A 28 2.06 6.53 73.88
CA ARG A 28 3.12 5.75 73.22
C ARG A 28 4.45 5.86 73.97
N GLU A 29 4.79 7.05 74.46
CA GLU A 29 6.06 7.29 75.18
C GLU A 29 6.08 6.66 76.58
N LEU A 30 4.92 6.34 77.16
CA LEU A 30 4.80 5.75 78.48
C LEU A 30 5.35 4.32 78.59
N SER A 31 5.36 3.53 77.51
CA SER A 31 5.93 2.17 77.53
C SER A 31 6.25 1.62 76.13
N ILE A 32 7.22 0.71 76.07
CA ILE A 32 7.60 0.01 74.82
C ILE A 32 6.44 -0.86 74.31
N ASP A 33 5.66 -1.50 75.20
CA ASP A 33 4.53 -2.33 74.83
C ASP A 33 3.43 -1.52 74.12
N ASN A 34 3.19 -0.27 74.55
CA ASN A 34 2.24 0.63 73.89
C ASN A 34 2.69 1.04 72.48
N GLU A 35 3.99 1.29 72.32
CA GLU A 35 4.58 1.59 71.02
C GLU A 35 4.43 0.41 70.04
N GLU A 36 4.60 -0.82 70.52
CA GLU A 36 4.38 -2.03 69.73
C GLU A 36 2.92 -2.13 69.26
N VAL A 37 1.95 -1.92 70.16
CA VAL A 37 0.51 -1.89 69.82
C VAL A 37 0.20 -0.81 68.78
N PHE A 38 0.78 0.38 68.93
CA PHE A 38 0.59 1.46 67.96
C PHE A 38 1.22 1.14 66.60
N SER A 39 2.37 0.47 66.58
CA SER A 39 3.03 0.04 65.35
C SER A 39 2.19 -0.96 64.55
N GLU A 40 1.50 -1.88 65.24
CA GLU A 40 0.55 -2.82 64.62
C GLU A 40 -0.68 -2.10 64.06
N LEU A 41 -1.20 -1.11 64.79
CA LEU A 41 -2.27 -0.24 64.30
C LEU A 41 -1.86 0.56 63.05
N MET A 42 -0.60 1.00 62.98
CA MET A 42 -0.05 1.69 61.81
C MET A 42 -0.02 0.79 60.57
N LYS A 43 0.45 -0.46 60.72
CA LYS A 43 0.43 -1.46 59.64
C LYS A 43 -1.01 -1.68 59.15
N LEU A 44 -1.95 -1.81 60.09
CA LEU A 44 -3.37 -1.98 59.77
C LEU A 44 -3.90 -0.78 58.97
N ARG A 45 -3.64 0.46 59.40
CA ARG A 45 -4.09 1.68 58.71
C ARG A 45 -3.56 1.79 57.28
N VAL A 46 -2.29 1.47 57.07
CA VAL A 46 -1.66 1.50 55.73
C VAL A 46 -2.30 0.43 54.83
N SER A 47 -2.49 -0.78 55.35
CA SER A 47 -3.14 -1.86 54.59
C SER A 47 -4.59 -1.52 54.23
N TRP A 48 -5.34 -0.90 55.15
CA TRP A 48 -6.73 -0.49 54.93
C TRP A 48 -6.82 0.60 53.88
N LYS A 49 -5.95 1.63 53.95
CA LYS A 49 -5.84 2.65 52.90
C LYS A 49 -5.49 2.06 51.53
N PHE A 50 -4.64 1.05 51.48
CA PHE A 50 -4.35 0.32 50.24
C PHE A 50 -5.61 -0.34 49.68
N THR A 51 -6.39 -1.03 50.51
CA THR A 51 -7.66 -1.66 50.08
C THR A 51 -8.72 -0.65 49.66
N GLN A 52 -8.79 0.52 50.31
CA GLN A 52 -9.75 1.58 49.99
C GLN A 52 -9.41 2.35 48.71
N TYR A 53 -8.12 2.46 48.35
CA TYR A 53 -7.68 3.05 47.09
C TYR A 53 -7.81 2.06 45.91
N ASN A 54 -7.73 0.75 46.19
CA ASN A 54 -7.91 -0.35 45.23
C ASN A 54 -9.39 -0.59 44.85
N THR A 55 -10.15 0.48 44.61
CA THR A 55 -11.48 0.38 44.01
C THR A 55 -11.34 -0.31 42.65
N PRO A 56 -12.14 -1.36 42.34
CA PRO A 56 -12.02 -2.12 41.09
C PRO A 56 -11.95 -1.23 39.84
N LYS A 57 -12.74 -0.15 39.86
CA LYS A 57 -12.79 0.86 38.80
C LYS A 57 -11.46 1.57 38.55
N HIS A 58 -10.73 1.95 39.60
CA HIS A 58 -9.46 2.65 39.44
C HIS A 58 -8.34 1.72 38.98
N ILE A 59 -8.39 0.45 39.40
CA ILE A 59 -7.50 -0.59 38.90
C ILE A 59 -7.75 -0.80 37.40
N GLU A 60 -9.01 -0.90 36.97
CA GLU A 60 -9.37 -1.02 35.55
C GLU A 60 -8.92 0.19 34.73
N GLU A 61 -9.13 1.42 35.21
CA GLU A 61 -8.66 2.64 34.54
C GLU A 61 -7.14 2.67 34.38
N ALA A 62 -6.39 2.30 35.43
CA ALA A 62 -4.94 2.20 35.38
C ALA A 62 -4.46 1.10 34.42
N LEU A 63 -5.07 -0.08 34.46
CA LEU A 63 -4.78 -1.19 33.56
C LEU A 63 -5.09 -0.84 32.10
N ASN A 64 -6.19 -0.14 31.84
CA ASN A 64 -6.55 0.34 30.51
C ASN A 64 -5.53 1.36 29.98
N GLY A 65 -5.08 2.29 30.83
CA GLY A 65 -4.01 3.24 30.47
C GLY A 65 -2.68 2.56 30.14
N LEU A 66 -2.32 1.50 30.87
CA LEU A 66 -1.13 0.70 30.59
C LEU A 66 -1.27 -0.10 29.28
N ASN A 67 -2.39 -0.80 29.09
CA ASN A 67 -2.66 -1.55 27.86
C ASN A 67 -2.64 -0.65 26.62
N ALA A 68 -3.19 0.56 26.70
CA ALA A 68 -3.16 1.52 25.60
C ALA A 68 -1.71 1.92 25.22
N LYS A 69 -0.85 2.17 26.22
CA LYS A 69 0.58 2.51 26.00
C LYS A 69 1.38 1.34 25.43
N ILE A 70 1.11 0.12 25.90
CA ILE A 70 1.77 -1.10 25.40
C ILE A 70 1.36 -1.36 23.94
N ASN A 71 0.05 -1.24 23.64
CA ASN A 71 -0.48 -1.52 22.32
C ASN A 71 -0.02 -0.49 21.28
N SER A 72 0.12 0.80 21.65
CA SER A 72 0.60 1.83 20.72
C SER A 72 2.05 1.58 20.27
N ARG A 73 2.95 1.21 21.20
CA ARG A 73 4.34 0.84 20.87
C ARG A 73 4.41 -0.40 20.00
N ARG A 74 3.64 -1.45 20.34
CA ARG A 74 3.58 -2.70 19.57
C ARG A 74 3.04 -2.46 18.15
N ARG A 75 1.97 -1.67 18.02
CA ARG A 75 1.36 -1.33 16.72
C ARG A 75 2.33 -0.56 15.83
N PHE A 76 3.07 0.41 16.39
CA PHE A 76 4.09 1.14 15.63
C PHE A 76 5.23 0.24 15.16
N GLN A 77 5.69 -0.69 16.01
CA GLN A 77 6.71 -1.66 15.62
C GLN A 77 6.23 -2.61 14.52
N ILE A 78 5.00 -3.13 14.61
CA ILE A 78 4.40 -3.98 13.58
C ILE A 78 4.24 -3.21 12.26
N LEU A 79 3.71 -1.99 12.31
CA LEU A 79 3.51 -1.15 11.13
C LEU A 79 4.85 -0.89 10.40
N ARG A 80 5.91 -0.57 11.15
CA ARG A 80 7.25 -0.37 10.59
C ARG A 80 7.80 -1.63 9.92
N SER A 81 7.51 -2.81 10.46
CA SER A 81 7.90 -4.09 9.86
C SER A 81 7.12 -4.39 8.58
N VAL A 82 5.81 -4.13 8.55
CA VAL A 82 4.96 -4.39 7.37
C VAL A 82 5.28 -3.41 6.21
N MET A 83 5.62 -2.17 6.52
CA MET A 83 6.00 -1.16 5.50
C MET A 83 7.17 -1.60 4.62
N ARG A 84 8.09 -2.43 5.14
CA ARG A 84 9.21 -2.99 4.34
C ARG A 84 8.71 -3.89 3.20
N TYR A 85 7.64 -4.65 3.46
CA TYR A 85 7.05 -5.54 2.46
C TYR A 85 6.10 -4.81 1.51
N ALA A 86 5.42 -3.77 1.99
CA ALA A 86 4.55 -2.94 1.15
C ALA A 86 5.29 -2.35 -0.07
N ALA A 87 6.54 -1.91 0.10
CA ALA A 87 7.36 -1.40 -1.00
C ALA A 87 7.62 -2.45 -2.09
N VAL A 88 7.91 -3.69 -1.70
CA VAL A 88 8.15 -4.79 -2.64
C VAL A 88 6.89 -5.14 -3.43
N ILE A 89 5.74 -5.19 -2.74
CA ILE A 89 4.44 -5.45 -3.38
C ILE A 89 4.12 -4.33 -4.39
N LEU A 90 4.31 -3.06 -3.99
CA LEU A 90 4.09 -1.92 -4.90
C LEU A 90 5.00 -1.98 -6.13
N LEU A 91 6.26 -2.40 -5.99
CA LEU A 91 7.15 -2.62 -7.12
C LEU A 91 6.64 -3.72 -8.04
N PHE A 92 6.18 -4.85 -7.51
CA PHE A 92 5.61 -5.92 -8.33
C PHE A 92 4.33 -5.51 -9.04
N VAL A 93 3.44 -4.78 -8.36
CA VAL A 93 2.20 -4.26 -8.95
C VAL A 93 2.51 -3.25 -10.05
N SER A 94 3.45 -2.33 -9.81
CA SER A 94 3.92 -1.36 -10.81
C SER A 94 4.55 -2.05 -12.02
N PHE A 95 5.45 -3.01 -11.78
CA PHE A 95 6.10 -3.78 -12.84
C PHE A 95 5.08 -4.61 -13.64
N SER A 96 4.12 -5.23 -12.97
CA SER A 96 3.03 -5.98 -13.60
C SER A 96 2.16 -5.07 -14.46
N TYR A 97 1.80 -3.89 -13.96
CA TYR A 97 1.01 -2.89 -14.71
C TYR A 97 1.74 -2.43 -15.98
N VAL A 98 3.03 -2.08 -15.87
CA VAL A 98 3.84 -1.68 -17.02
C VAL A 98 4.03 -2.84 -18.00
N GLY A 99 4.36 -4.04 -17.50
CA GLY A 99 4.55 -5.25 -18.30
C GLY A 99 3.31 -5.68 -19.06
N TRP A 100 2.11 -5.45 -18.49
CA TRP A 100 0.83 -5.73 -19.17
C TRP A 100 0.66 -4.94 -20.47
N GLY A 101 1.23 -3.73 -20.55
CA GLY A 101 1.23 -2.93 -21.78
C GLY A 101 2.12 -3.51 -22.89
N TYR A 102 3.21 -4.19 -22.53
CA TYR A 102 4.15 -4.78 -23.48
C TYR A 102 3.74 -6.16 -23.98
N LEU A 103 2.97 -6.91 -23.18
CA LEU A 103 2.54 -8.27 -23.50
C LEU A 103 1.24 -8.34 -24.32
N LYS A 104 0.66 -7.20 -24.72
CA LYS A 104 -0.51 -7.20 -25.59
C LYS A 104 -0.14 -7.81 -26.95
N PRO A 105 -0.78 -8.92 -27.37
CA PRO A 105 -0.54 -9.48 -28.69
C PRO A 105 -1.05 -8.49 -29.74
N ASP A 106 -0.18 -8.10 -30.67
CA ASP A 106 -0.59 -7.38 -31.88
C ASP A 106 -1.37 -8.36 -32.77
N ASN A 107 -2.70 -8.31 -32.75
CA ASN A 107 -3.52 -9.03 -33.72
C ASN A 107 -3.17 -8.54 -35.14
N CYS A 108 -2.54 -9.40 -35.93
CA CYS A 108 -2.09 -9.08 -37.28
C CYS A 108 -2.73 -10.02 -38.31
N VAL A 109 -3.23 -9.46 -39.39
CA VAL A 109 -3.65 -10.20 -40.58
C VAL A 109 -2.48 -10.23 -41.56
N THR A 110 -2.13 -11.41 -42.08
CA THR A 110 -1.08 -11.58 -43.09
C THR A 110 -1.73 -11.98 -44.41
N ILE A 111 -1.56 -11.15 -45.44
CA ILE A 111 -2.03 -11.41 -46.80
C ILE A 111 -0.82 -11.79 -47.64
N ARG A 112 -0.91 -12.93 -48.34
CA ARG A 112 0.12 -13.42 -49.26
C ARG A 112 -0.47 -13.55 -50.66
N VAL A 113 0.33 -13.23 -51.67
CA VAL A 113 0.04 -13.47 -53.08
C VAL A 113 1.04 -14.53 -53.54
N GLU A 114 0.54 -15.64 -54.08
CA GLU A 114 1.41 -16.73 -54.52
C GLU A 114 2.18 -16.35 -55.80
N GLN A 115 3.21 -17.11 -56.14
CA GLN A 115 3.95 -16.89 -57.39
C GLN A 115 3.09 -17.33 -58.58
N GLY A 116 2.96 -16.49 -59.61
CA GLY A 116 2.11 -16.72 -60.77
C GLY A 116 0.69 -16.18 -60.66
N GLU A 117 0.34 -15.48 -59.57
CA GLU A 117 -0.96 -14.81 -59.40
C GLU A 117 -0.89 -13.35 -59.88
N ASP A 118 -1.93 -12.86 -60.56
CA ASP A 118 -2.00 -11.45 -60.98
C ASP A 118 -2.01 -10.48 -59.77
N VAL A 119 -1.66 -9.22 -60.03
CA VAL A 119 -1.57 -8.17 -59.00
C VAL A 119 -2.88 -8.06 -58.20
N LYS A 120 -2.79 -8.28 -56.89
CA LYS A 120 -3.96 -8.29 -55.99
C LYS A 120 -4.22 -6.91 -55.40
N LYS A 121 -5.44 -6.40 -55.59
CA LYS A 121 -5.91 -5.14 -55.00
C LYS A 121 -6.59 -5.39 -53.64
N ILE A 122 -6.16 -4.68 -52.61
CA ILE A 122 -6.65 -4.76 -51.24
C ILE A 122 -7.08 -3.36 -50.80
N VAL A 123 -8.32 -3.22 -50.29
CA VAL A 123 -8.81 -1.99 -49.68
C VAL A 123 -8.73 -2.14 -48.17
N LEU A 124 -8.03 -1.23 -47.51
CA LEU A 124 -7.89 -1.23 -46.05
C LEU A 124 -9.09 -0.52 -45.39
N ALA A 125 -9.26 -0.78 -44.10
CA ALA A 125 -10.33 -0.19 -43.29
C ALA A 125 -10.28 1.36 -43.23
N ASP A 126 -9.12 1.96 -43.51
CA ASP A 126 -8.92 3.41 -43.57
C ASP A 126 -9.24 4.02 -44.96
N GLY A 127 -9.71 3.20 -45.91
CA GLY A 127 -9.98 3.60 -47.29
C GLY A 127 -8.75 3.69 -48.19
N SER A 128 -7.55 3.36 -47.70
CA SER A 128 -6.36 3.26 -48.55
C SER A 128 -6.40 2.02 -49.43
N ALA A 129 -5.86 2.11 -50.65
CA ALA A 129 -5.76 0.99 -51.57
C ALA A 129 -4.31 0.50 -51.71
N VAL A 130 -4.13 -0.81 -51.74
CA VAL A 130 -2.82 -1.47 -51.90
C VAL A 130 -2.88 -2.48 -53.01
N TRP A 131 -1.89 -2.42 -53.90
CA TRP A 131 -1.67 -3.39 -54.96
C TRP A 131 -0.43 -4.19 -54.62
N LEU A 132 -0.61 -5.50 -54.41
CA LEU A 132 0.43 -6.42 -54.00
C LEU A 132 0.80 -7.32 -55.19
N LYS A 133 2.09 -7.37 -55.54
CA LYS A 133 2.60 -8.18 -56.66
C LYS A 133 2.72 -9.65 -56.26
N GLU A 134 2.82 -10.54 -57.24
CA GLU A 134 3.14 -11.96 -57.02
C GLU A 134 4.37 -12.17 -56.13
N GLY A 135 4.36 -13.24 -55.34
CA GLY A 135 5.43 -13.57 -54.41
C GLY A 135 5.62 -12.57 -53.25
N SER A 136 4.71 -11.61 -53.09
CA SER A 136 4.79 -10.60 -52.04
C SER A 136 3.84 -10.93 -50.87
N SER A 137 4.24 -10.50 -49.66
CA SER A 137 3.44 -10.67 -48.44
C SER A 137 3.34 -9.37 -47.66
N LEU A 138 2.14 -9.09 -47.17
CA LEU A 138 1.82 -7.89 -46.41
C LEU A 138 1.19 -8.28 -45.08
N ARG A 139 1.80 -7.84 -43.98
CA ARG A 139 1.29 -8.00 -42.62
C ARG A 139 0.78 -6.66 -42.10
N ILE A 140 -0.50 -6.66 -41.69
CA ILE A 140 -1.28 -5.48 -41.28
C ILE A 140 -1.84 -5.74 -39.88
N PRO A 141 -1.69 -4.82 -38.92
CA PRO A 141 -2.39 -4.92 -37.63
C PRO A 141 -3.90 -4.67 -37.80
N GLU A 142 -4.73 -5.38 -37.04
CA GLU A 142 -6.20 -5.25 -37.09
C GLU A 142 -6.67 -3.85 -36.64
N VAL A 143 -5.91 -3.22 -35.74
CA VAL A 143 -6.15 -1.86 -35.26
C VAL A 143 -4.89 -1.02 -35.49
N PHE A 144 -5.02 0.09 -36.21
CA PHE A 144 -3.95 1.08 -36.31
C PHE A 144 -3.88 1.90 -35.02
N ALA A 145 -2.71 1.96 -34.39
CA ALA A 145 -2.49 2.87 -33.28
C ALA A 145 -2.65 4.32 -33.77
N GLU A 146 -3.31 5.18 -32.97
CA GLU A 146 -3.76 6.54 -33.32
C GLU A 146 -2.74 7.40 -34.09
N ASN A 147 -1.44 7.18 -33.89
CA ASN A 147 -0.37 7.96 -34.53
C ASN A 147 0.66 7.14 -35.33
N ASN A 148 0.50 5.82 -35.52
CA ASN A 148 1.47 5.03 -36.28
C ASN A 148 0.83 3.86 -37.03
N ARG A 149 0.75 4.00 -38.37
CA ARG A 149 0.49 2.89 -39.29
C ARG A 149 1.78 2.11 -39.54
N LYS A 150 2.03 1.07 -38.74
CA LYS A 150 3.15 0.13 -38.95
C LYS A 150 2.68 -1.01 -39.84
N LEU A 151 3.26 -1.13 -41.02
CA LEU A 151 3.05 -2.28 -41.92
C LEU A 151 4.38 -3.01 -42.11
N SER A 152 4.32 -4.31 -42.33
CA SER A 152 5.48 -5.14 -42.70
C SER A 152 5.20 -5.71 -44.08
N LEU A 153 6.00 -5.32 -45.06
CA LEU A 153 5.91 -5.79 -46.43
C LEU A 153 7.16 -6.61 -46.75
N GLN A 154 6.98 -7.68 -47.52
CA GLN A 154 8.05 -8.44 -48.14
C GLN A 154 7.71 -8.59 -49.62
N GLY A 155 8.56 -8.08 -50.50
CA GLY A 155 8.32 -8.05 -51.95
C GLY A 155 7.99 -6.66 -52.47
N GLU A 156 7.12 -6.57 -53.47
CA GLU A 156 6.75 -5.33 -54.13
C GLU A 156 5.28 -5.00 -53.90
N ALA A 157 5.02 -3.77 -53.46
CA ALA A 157 3.66 -3.25 -53.37
C ALA A 157 3.59 -1.76 -53.67
N PHE A 158 2.42 -1.37 -54.18
CA PHE A 158 2.07 0.01 -54.45
C PHE A 158 0.94 0.43 -53.51
N PHE A 159 1.11 1.58 -52.85
CA PHE A 159 0.16 2.12 -51.88
C PHE A 159 -0.38 3.46 -52.39
N ASP A 160 -1.71 3.54 -52.45
CA ASP A 160 -2.46 4.80 -52.60
C ASP A 160 -3.12 5.13 -51.26
N VAL A 161 -2.55 6.14 -50.57
CA VAL A 161 -2.90 6.49 -49.20
C VAL A 161 -3.91 7.63 -49.21
N ALA A 162 -5.06 7.43 -48.56
CA ALA A 162 -6.11 8.43 -48.46
C ALA A 162 -5.61 9.74 -47.81
N LYS A 163 -6.12 10.88 -48.26
CA LYS A 163 -5.62 12.24 -47.95
C LYS A 163 -5.60 12.62 -46.45
N ASN A 164 -6.34 11.89 -45.61
CA ASN A 164 -6.44 12.09 -44.16
C ASN A 164 -5.78 10.97 -43.33
N ALA A 165 -5.07 10.04 -43.97
CA ALA A 165 -4.42 8.92 -43.29
C ALA A 165 -2.99 9.29 -42.84
N SER A 166 -2.59 8.77 -41.68
CA SER A 166 -1.24 8.96 -41.16
C SER A 166 -0.19 8.30 -42.07
N PRO A 167 1.02 8.89 -42.19
CA PRO A 167 2.05 8.38 -43.10
C PRO A 167 2.46 6.94 -42.73
N CYS A 168 2.51 6.06 -43.73
CA CYS A 168 2.88 4.65 -43.56
C CYS A 168 4.36 4.53 -43.15
N LYS A 169 4.64 3.82 -42.06
CA LYS A 169 6.00 3.49 -41.62
C LYS A 169 6.23 2.00 -41.77
N GLU A 170 7.19 1.63 -42.61
CA GLU A 170 7.55 0.23 -42.82
C GLU A 170 8.64 -0.23 -41.85
N LYS A 171 8.60 -1.51 -41.47
CA LYS A 171 9.53 -2.12 -40.51
C LYS A 171 10.73 -2.83 -41.17
N HIS A 172 10.69 -3.11 -42.47
CA HIS A 172 11.76 -3.81 -43.21
C HIS A 172 12.63 -2.85 -44.04
N SER A 173 13.82 -3.31 -44.40
CA SER A 173 14.78 -2.59 -45.24
C SER A 173 14.33 -2.64 -46.71
N LEU A 174 13.35 -1.83 -47.07
CA LEU A 174 12.94 -1.59 -48.46
C LEU A 174 13.40 -0.20 -48.91
N THR A 175 13.73 -0.06 -50.20
CA THR A 175 13.96 1.27 -50.77
C THR A 175 12.61 1.95 -50.96
N LEU A 176 12.37 3.01 -50.19
CA LEU A 176 11.17 3.84 -50.35
C LEU A 176 11.39 4.81 -51.51
N GLN A 177 10.68 4.59 -52.63
CA GLN A 177 10.65 5.53 -53.73
C GLN A 177 9.36 6.37 -53.62
N ARG A 178 9.51 7.61 -53.13
CA ARG A 178 8.40 8.57 -53.00
C ARG A 178 8.10 9.17 -54.37
N MET A 179 6.94 8.84 -54.94
CA MET A 179 6.52 9.35 -56.25
C MET A 179 5.71 10.65 -56.10
N LEU A 180 4.82 10.73 -55.11
CA LEU A 180 3.99 11.91 -54.76
C LEU A 180 3.72 11.96 -53.24
N SER A 181 3.05 13.01 -52.75
CA SER A 181 2.72 13.15 -51.31
C SER A 181 1.80 12.05 -50.76
N THR A 182 1.08 11.31 -51.61
CA THR A 182 0.10 10.27 -51.25
C THR A 182 0.39 8.88 -51.85
N HIS A 183 1.40 8.74 -52.70
CA HIS A 183 1.70 7.50 -53.42
C HIS A 183 3.10 6.97 -53.08
N TYR A 184 3.17 5.72 -52.66
CA TYR A 184 4.40 5.06 -52.24
C TYR A 184 4.60 3.75 -52.99
N MET A 185 5.79 3.55 -53.57
CA MET A 185 6.22 2.29 -54.14
C MET A 185 7.36 1.74 -53.29
N PHE A 186 7.23 0.49 -52.87
CA PHE A 186 8.23 -0.22 -52.09
C PHE A 186 8.84 -1.36 -52.91
N ARG A 187 10.16 -1.44 -52.91
CA ARG A 187 10.93 -2.49 -53.58
C ARG A 187 11.96 -3.10 -52.63
N PRO A 188 12.25 -4.41 -52.75
CA PRO A 188 13.32 -5.05 -52.01
C PRO A 188 14.67 -4.40 -52.32
N ILE A 189 15.48 -4.17 -51.29
CA ILE A 189 16.89 -3.82 -51.45
C ILE A 189 17.59 -5.10 -51.92
N MET A 190 18.16 -5.06 -53.12
CA MET A 190 19.05 -6.10 -53.64
C MET A 190 20.44 -5.99 -52.99
#